data_AF-A0A229UL08-F1
#
_entry.id   AF-A0A229UL08-F1
#
_cell.length_a   1.000
_cell.length_b   1.000
_cell.length_c   1.000
_cell.angle_alpha   90.00
_cell.angle_beta   90.00
_cell.angle_gamma   90.00
#
_symmetry.space_group_name_H-M   'P 1'
#
loop_
_entity.id
_entity.type
_entity.pdbx_description
1 polymer ?
#
loop_
_entity_poly.entity_id
_entity_poly.type
_entity_poly.pdbx_seq_one_letter_code
_entity_poly.pdbx_strand_id
1 'polypeptide(L)'
;MIRKPYSLAFWSVPFILIMLITGCKHTPEAMNNPTGGEVATSPSKTTVTPPEAPPKEPTVDAAASDQKPVIANPNDKVSLASNESSAKTNEPNENPKPAATKPKIDIQDPFNEAKPTLLGLTLKSSPQLATSKYGKPKDQFQMDDDSDPITVYDYVDFLIGYNTQNQLQFIDIRSSDINPGLNGLRLGQSTSEVFKALGKPDSNTSYVMTYKSTGGILKLDIDPKSDKVNSIKLFAE
;
A
#
# COMPACT_ATOMS: atom_id res chain seq x y z
N MET A 1 -5.65 31.20 -48.34
CA MET A 1 -4.40 31.88 -47.93
C MET A 1 -3.84 31.17 -46.72
N ILE A 2 -2.75 30.44 -46.90
CA ILE A 2 -2.09 29.58 -45.91
C ILE A 2 -0.96 30.41 -45.28
N ARG A 3 -1.00 30.62 -43.96
CA ARG A 3 0.12 31.21 -43.20
C ARG A 3 0.84 30.08 -42.45
N LYS A 4 2.08 29.80 -42.85
CA LYS A 4 2.98 28.86 -42.18
C LYS A 4 3.54 29.49 -40.89
N PRO A 5 3.82 28.70 -39.84
CA PRO A 5 4.40 29.16 -38.59
C PRO A 5 5.92 29.32 -38.67
N TYR A 6 6.45 30.35 -38.01
CA TYR A 6 7.89 30.53 -37.78
C TYR A 6 8.34 29.64 -36.62
N SER A 7 9.19 28.66 -36.92
CA SER A 7 10.03 27.98 -35.93
C SER A 7 11.31 28.78 -35.75
N LEU A 8 11.60 29.21 -34.52
CA LEU A 8 12.94 29.63 -34.11
C LEU A 8 13.51 28.53 -33.23
N ALA A 9 14.44 27.79 -33.83
CA ALA A 9 15.40 26.92 -33.18
C ALA A 9 16.56 27.74 -32.59
N PHE A 10 17.45 27.05 -31.86
CA PHE A 10 18.78 27.48 -31.35
C PHE A 10 18.72 28.23 -30.00
N TRP A 11 19.36 27.77 -28.90
CA TRP A 11 20.74 27.28 -28.77
C TRP A 11 20.91 26.16 -27.74
N SER A 12 21.65 25.13 -28.14
CA SER A 12 22.34 24.17 -27.30
C SER A 12 23.65 24.78 -26.79
N VAL A 13 23.86 24.77 -25.46
CA VAL A 13 25.16 25.05 -24.84
C VAL A 13 25.70 23.73 -24.27
N PRO A 14 26.69 23.08 -24.89
CA PRO A 14 27.43 22.00 -24.26
C PRO A 14 28.55 22.60 -23.40
N PHE A 15 28.37 22.59 -22.07
CA PHE A 15 29.48 22.81 -21.14
C PHE A 15 30.27 21.50 -21.01
N ILE A 16 31.43 21.46 -21.67
CA ILE A 16 32.43 20.39 -21.62
C ILE A 16 33.58 20.86 -20.71
N LEU A 17 34.11 19.91 -19.93
CA LEU A 17 35.41 19.92 -19.20
C LEU A 17 35.43 20.74 -17.89
N ILE A 18 35.93 20.24 -16.75
CA ILE A 18 37.30 19.84 -16.40
C ILE A 18 37.21 18.93 -15.14
N MET A 19 37.59 17.64 -15.21
CA MET A 19 38.88 17.04 -14.78
C MET A 19 39.29 17.22 -13.29
N LEU A 20 39.27 16.07 -12.57
CA LEU A 20 40.28 15.54 -11.64
C LEU A 20 40.88 16.43 -10.55
N ILE A 21 40.56 16.16 -9.28
CA ILE A 21 41.61 16.01 -8.26
C ILE A 21 41.26 15.00 -7.14
N THR A 22 42.20 14.08 -6.96
CA THR A 22 42.51 13.14 -5.88
C THR A 22 42.43 13.69 -4.45
N GLY A 23 42.04 12.85 -3.48
CA GLY A 23 42.28 13.07 -2.06
C GLY A 23 42.19 11.79 -1.22
N CYS A 24 43.35 11.25 -0.82
CA CYS A 24 43.53 10.00 -0.08
C CYS A 24 43.22 10.10 1.42
N LYS A 25 42.69 8.98 1.95
CA LYS A 25 43.02 8.28 3.22
C LYS A 25 43.07 9.09 4.54
N HIS A 26 42.22 8.72 5.49
CA HIS A 26 42.52 8.73 6.93
C HIS A 26 42.10 7.35 7.50
N THR A 27 43.07 6.45 7.71
CA THR A 27 43.72 6.13 9.00
C THR A 27 42.81 5.34 9.95
N PRO A 28 42.95 4.01 10.03
CA PRO A 28 42.44 3.24 11.17
C PRO A 28 43.40 3.45 12.35
N GLU A 29 42.90 4.01 13.45
CA GLU A 29 43.60 3.99 14.73
C GLU A 29 43.74 2.55 15.22
N ALA A 30 44.98 2.22 15.55
CA ALA A 30 45.39 0.97 16.15
C ALA A 30 45.20 1.00 17.67
N MET A 31 44.93 -0.19 18.20
CA MET A 31 45.41 -0.68 19.49
C MET A 31 45.04 0.10 20.76
N ASN A 32 44.19 -0.53 21.57
CA ASN A 32 44.54 -0.73 22.97
C ASN A 32 43.99 -2.08 23.46
N ASN A 33 44.91 -3.04 23.60
CA ASN A 33 44.79 -4.17 24.52
C ASN A 33 45.65 -3.81 25.75
N PRO A 34 45.17 -4.10 26.96
CA PRO A 34 45.97 -4.93 27.87
C PRO A 34 45.08 -6.05 28.43
N THR A 35 45.46 -7.32 28.22
CA THR A 35 46.31 -8.10 29.15
C THR A 35 45.57 -8.55 30.41
N GLY A 36 45.40 -9.87 30.49
CA GLY A 36 45.60 -10.62 31.75
C GLY A 36 44.35 -10.87 32.58
N GLY A 37 43.87 -12.12 32.57
CA GLY A 37 42.80 -12.57 33.47
C GLY A 37 42.32 -13.99 33.19
N GLU A 38 43.26 -14.94 33.14
CA GLU A 38 42.98 -16.37 33.22
C GLU A 38 42.48 -16.68 34.65
N VAL A 39 41.22 -17.05 34.80
CA VAL A 39 40.73 -17.85 35.94
C VAL A 39 39.73 -18.87 35.41
N ALA A 40 40.08 -20.13 35.66
CA ALA A 40 39.32 -21.33 35.37
C ALA A 40 38.07 -21.48 36.27
N THR A 41 37.27 -22.50 35.93
CA THR A 41 36.29 -23.22 36.76
C THR A 41 35.00 -22.51 37.16
N SER A 42 33.87 -22.86 36.52
CA SER A 42 33.00 -23.98 36.97
C SER A 42 31.59 -23.87 36.34
N PRO A 43 30.99 -24.98 35.87
CA PRO A 43 29.63 -24.99 35.35
C PRO A 43 28.61 -25.08 36.49
N SER A 44 27.86 -23.99 36.74
CA SER A 44 26.67 -24.05 37.60
C SER A 44 25.53 -24.77 36.87
N LYS A 45 25.37 -26.05 37.20
CA LYS A 45 24.09 -26.76 37.15
C LYS A 45 23.09 -26.03 38.04
N THR A 46 22.01 -25.53 37.44
CA THR A 46 20.76 -25.27 38.17
C THR A 46 19.63 -25.97 37.45
N THR A 47 19.25 -27.10 38.04
CA THR A 47 17.89 -27.58 38.29
C THR A 47 16.89 -27.52 37.14
N VAL A 48 16.76 -28.68 36.51
CA VAL A 48 15.56 -29.17 35.84
C VAL A 48 14.44 -29.30 36.87
N THR A 49 13.37 -28.51 36.73
CA THR A 49 12.08 -28.75 37.39
C THR A 49 11.12 -29.36 36.36
N PRO A 50 10.61 -30.58 36.59
CA PRO A 50 9.62 -31.25 35.74
C PRO A 50 8.24 -30.57 35.70
N PRO A 51 7.38 -30.92 34.73
CA PRO A 51 6.20 -30.16 34.35
C PRO A 51 5.02 -30.38 35.29
N GLU A 52 4.35 -29.29 35.68
CA GLU A 52 3.08 -29.33 36.38
C GLU A 52 1.94 -29.43 35.37
N ALA A 53 1.14 -30.47 35.53
CA ALA A 53 0.02 -30.88 34.71
C ALA A 53 -1.17 -29.90 34.77
N PRO A 54 -2.05 -29.89 33.76
CA PRO A 54 -3.12 -28.90 33.61
C PRO A 54 -4.30 -29.12 34.56
N PRO A 55 -4.97 -28.05 35.05
CA PRO A 55 -6.26 -28.18 35.71
C PRO A 55 -7.41 -28.23 34.68
N LYS A 56 -7.93 -29.45 34.53
CA LYS A 56 -9.33 -29.90 34.35
C LYS A 56 -10.40 -28.90 33.87
N GLU A 57 -11.05 -29.32 32.78
CA GLU A 57 -12.40 -28.95 32.33
C GLU A 57 -13.47 -29.12 33.44
N PRO A 58 -14.59 -28.38 33.33
CA PRO A 58 -15.90 -28.91 33.67
C PRO A 58 -16.80 -29.02 32.43
N THR A 59 -17.05 -30.27 32.06
CA THR A 59 -18.38 -30.90 31.88
C THR A 59 -19.51 -30.05 31.27
N VAL A 60 -19.83 -30.45 30.04
CA VAL A 60 -21.15 -30.49 29.38
C VAL A 60 -22.35 -30.69 30.31
N ASP A 61 -23.36 -29.82 30.19
CA ASP A 61 -24.76 -30.20 30.39
C ASP A 61 -25.53 -30.01 29.09
N ALA A 62 -26.00 -31.13 28.56
CA ALA A 62 -26.98 -31.22 27.50
C ALA A 62 -28.37 -31.30 28.14
N ALA A 63 -29.28 -30.44 27.69
CA ALA A 63 -30.71 -30.73 27.78
C ALA A 63 -31.37 -30.28 26.48
N ALA A 64 -31.74 -31.29 25.69
CA ALA A 64 -32.56 -31.18 24.51
C ALA A 64 -33.98 -30.72 24.86
N SER A 65 -34.61 -29.98 23.93
CA SER A 65 -36.02 -30.22 23.66
C SER A 65 -36.30 -30.01 22.18
N ASP A 66 -36.65 -31.11 21.54
CA ASP A 66 -37.41 -31.21 20.29
C ASP A 66 -38.63 -30.27 20.28
N GLN A 67 -38.98 -29.74 19.10
CA GLN A 67 -40.22 -30.12 18.39
C GLN A 67 -40.37 -29.40 17.03
N LYS A 68 -40.13 -30.20 15.98
CA LYS A 68 -40.80 -30.41 14.68
C LYS A 68 -41.81 -29.36 14.10
N PRO A 69 -41.82 -29.16 12.75
CA PRO A 69 -42.59 -28.14 12.04
C PRO A 69 -43.98 -28.58 11.56
N VAL A 70 -44.90 -27.62 11.36
CA VAL A 70 -46.27 -27.87 10.86
C VAL A 70 -46.81 -26.68 10.03
N ILE A 71 -46.93 -26.95 8.71
CA ILE A 71 -48.08 -26.70 7.81
C ILE A 71 -48.30 -25.30 7.19
N ALA A 72 -48.24 -25.32 5.86
CA ALA A 72 -48.80 -24.37 4.89
C ALA A 72 -50.34 -24.52 4.75
N ASN A 73 -51.06 -23.45 4.41
CA ASN A 73 -52.29 -23.55 3.61
C ASN A 73 -52.74 -22.19 3.02
N PRO A 74 -53.69 -22.18 2.06
CA PRO A 74 -53.58 -21.42 0.81
C PRO A 74 -54.81 -20.50 0.62
N ASN A 75 -54.98 -19.99 -0.60
CA ASN A 75 -56.14 -19.25 -1.10
C ASN A 75 -56.25 -17.80 -0.62
N ASP A 76 -55.83 -16.88 -1.50
CA ASP A 76 -56.75 -15.80 -1.83
C ASP A 76 -56.85 -15.65 -3.35
N LYS A 77 -58.05 -15.91 -3.85
CA LYS A 77 -58.50 -15.69 -5.23
C LYS A 77 -59.43 -14.49 -5.17
N VAL A 78 -59.07 -13.38 -5.82
CA VAL A 78 -60.08 -12.48 -6.39
C VAL A 78 -59.57 -11.99 -7.74
N SER A 79 -60.29 -12.39 -8.78
CA SER A 79 -60.20 -11.82 -10.12
C SER A 79 -61.31 -10.78 -10.31
N LEU A 80 -61.11 -9.95 -11.35
CA LEU A 80 -62.08 -9.22 -12.17
C LEU A 80 -62.24 -7.72 -11.86
N ALA A 81 -61.66 -6.87 -12.73
CA ALA A 81 -62.42 -6.01 -13.63
C ALA A 81 -61.52 -5.29 -14.65
N SER A 82 -62.05 -5.22 -15.88
CA SER A 82 -61.71 -4.46 -17.10
C SER A 82 -61.24 -3.00 -16.87
N ASN A 83 -60.64 -2.24 -17.80
CA ASN A 83 -60.93 -2.05 -19.21
C ASN A 83 -59.86 -1.14 -19.88
N GLU A 84 -59.74 -1.26 -21.21
CA GLU A 84 -59.39 -0.22 -22.21
C GLU A 84 -58.03 0.53 -22.29
N SER A 85 -57.47 0.42 -23.50
CA SER A 85 -56.87 1.47 -24.35
C SER A 85 -55.73 2.34 -23.81
N SER A 86 -54.53 2.13 -24.35
CA SER A 86 -54.00 2.96 -25.44
C SER A 86 -52.55 2.61 -25.74
N ALA A 87 -52.25 2.53 -27.03
CA ALA A 87 -50.90 2.44 -27.56
C ALA A 87 -50.02 3.59 -27.05
N LYS A 88 -48.84 3.27 -26.52
CA LYS A 88 -47.68 4.14 -26.58
C LYS A 88 -46.41 3.29 -26.65
N THR A 89 -45.84 3.29 -27.84
CA THR A 89 -44.43 3.00 -28.12
C THR A 89 -43.55 3.65 -27.05
N ASN A 90 -42.82 2.83 -26.31
CA ASN A 90 -41.63 3.27 -25.58
C ASN A 90 -40.52 2.28 -25.90
N GLU A 91 -39.58 2.73 -26.72
CA GLU A 91 -38.25 2.14 -26.83
C GLU A 91 -37.59 2.11 -25.45
N PRO A 92 -37.02 0.99 -24.99
CA PRO A 92 -36.07 1.02 -23.91
C PRO A 92 -34.71 1.40 -24.51
N ASN A 93 -34.45 2.70 -24.64
CA ASN A 93 -33.08 3.18 -24.68
C ASN A 93 -32.54 3.19 -23.25
N GLU A 94 -32.33 1.99 -22.70
CA GLU A 94 -31.45 1.83 -21.55
C GLU A 94 -30.03 2.05 -22.06
N ASN A 95 -29.59 3.29 -21.97
CA ASN A 95 -28.19 3.63 -22.06
C ASN A 95 -27.58 3.26 -20.70
N PRO A 96 -26.84 2.14 -20.55
CA PRO A 96 -26.17 1.85 -19.29
C PRO A 96 -25.11 2.93 -19.07
N LYS A 97 -25.32 3.73 -18.03
CA LYS A 97 -24.29 4.59 -17.44
C LYS A 97 -22.97 3.80 -17.41
N PRO A 98 -21.89 4.27 -18.07
CA PRO A 98 -20.64 3.53 -18.05
C PRO A 98 -20.21 3.35 -16.60
N ALA A 99 -20.15 2.11 -16.15
CA ALA A 99 -19.48 1.77 -14.91
C ALA A 99 -18.08 2.38 -15.01
N ALA A 100 -17.76 3.28 -14.08
CA ALA A 100 -16.45 3.93 -14.00
C ALA A 100 -15.40 2.83 -14.07
N THR A 101 -14.76 2.70 -15.23
CA THR A 101 -13.84 1.63 -15.51
C THR A 101 -12.63 1.90 -14.63
N LYS A 102 -12.39 1.01 -13.65
CA LYS A 102 -11.24 1.14 -12.73
C LYS A 102 -9.98 1.38 -13.58
N PRO A 103 -9.17 2.41 -13.26
CA PRO A 103 -7.96 2.70 -14.03
C PRO A 103 -7.07 1.46 -14.10
N LYS A 104 -6.73 1.02 -15.30
CA LYS A 104 -5.75 -0.05 -15.49
C LYS A 104 -4.36 0.56 -15.29
N ILE A 105 -3.83 0.44 -14.08
CA ILE A 105 -2.52 0.97 -13.71
C ILE A 105 -1.45 0.08 -14.34
N ASP A 106 -0.81 0.58 -15.38
CA ASP A 106 0.37 -0.04 -15.98
C ASP A 106 1.64 0.49 -15.31
N ILE A 107 2.39 -0.41 -14.68
CA ILE A 107 3.60 -0.06 -13.91
C ILE A 107 4.81 -0.48 -14.73
N GLN A 108 5.44 0.52 -15.33
CA GLN A 108 6.63 0.35 -16.17
C GLN A 108 7.90 0.14 -15.33
N ASP A 109 7.98 0.78 -14.16
CA ASP A 109 9.14 0.75 -13.28
C ASP A 109 8.76 0.22 -11.89
N PRO A 110 9.03 -1.08 -11.60
CA PRO A 110 8.82 -1.66 -10.28
C PRO A 110 9.72 -1.03 -9.22
N PHE A 111 9.31 -1.17 -7.96
CA PHE A 111 10.05 -0.63 -6.82
C PHE A 111 11.48 -1.19 -6.74
N ASN A 112 12.42 -0.27 -6.44
CA ASN A 112 13.80 -0.56 -6.09
C ASN A 112 14.25 0.46 -5.03
N GLU A 113 15.05 0.04 -4.05
CA GLU A 113 15.59 0.93 -3.01
C GLU A 113 16.30 2.18 -3.57
N ALA A 114 17.00 2.06 -4.70
CA ALA A 114 17.69 3.18 -5.34
C ALA A 114 16.73 4.19 -6.01
N LYS A 115 15.54 3.74 -6.40
CA LYS A 115 14.50 4.51 -7.09
C LYS A 115 13.13 4.05 -6.59
N PRO A 116 12.73 4.44 -5.37
CA PRO A 116 11.48 3.96 -4.80
C PRO A 116 10.30 4.47 -5.60
N THR A 117 9.49 3.55 -6.13
CA THR A 117 8.24 3.84 -6.80
C THR A 117 7.09 3.13 -6.10
N LEU A 118 5.93 3.79 -6.02
CA LEU A 118 4.67 3.15 -5.63
C LEU A 118 3.61 3.58 -6.65
N LEU A 119 2.86 2.61 -7.17
CA LEU A 119 1.96 2.78 -8.33
C LEU A 119 2.66 3.28 -9.61
N GLY A 120 4.00 3.23 -9.67
CA GLY A 120 4.79 3.80 -10.76
C GLY A 120 4.96 5.33 -10.67
N LEU A 121 4.80 5.90 -9.48
CA LEU A 121 5.20 7.27 -9.15
C LEU A 121 6.41 7.25 -8.21
N THR A 122 7.37 8.13 -8.46
CA THR A 122 8.46 8.40 -7.51
C THR A 122 8.05 9.49 -6.54
N LEU A 123 8.74 9.55 -5.41
CA LEU A 123 8.72 10.72 -4.54
C LEU A 123 9.08 11.98 -5.34
N LYS A 124 8.53 13.12 -4.93
CA LYS A 124 8.65 14.42 -5.61
C LYS A 124 8.01 14.51 -7.01
N SER A 125 7.30 13.47 -7.45
CA SER A 125 6.45 13.55 -8.65
C SER A 125 5.44 14.69 -8.53
N SER A 126 5.06 15.31 -9.65
CA SER A 126 4.10 16.40 -9.65
C SER A 126 2.65 15.89 -9.70
N PRO A 127 1.66 16.68 -9.23
CA PRO A 127 0.24 16.35 -9.34
C PRO A 127 -0.23 16.11 -10.77
N GLN A 128 0.39 16.75 -11.76
CA GLN A 128 0.06 16.59 -13.18
C GLN A 128 0.40 15.18 -13.67
N LEU A 129 1.49 14.59 -13.18
CA LEU A 129 1.87 13.22 -13.54
C LEU A 129 0.84 12.22 -13.02
N ALA A 130 0.43 12.34 -11.77
CA ALA A 130 -0.57 11.45 -11.18
C ALA A 130 -1.94 11.59 -11.87
N THR A 131 -2.39 12.82 -12.13
CA THR A 131 -3.67 13.05 -12.80
C THR A 131 -3.68 12.62 -14.26
N SER A 132 -2.51 12.66 -14.93
CA SER A 132 -2.36 12.09 -16.28
C SER A 132 -2.42 10.55 -16.27
N LYS A 133 -1.91 9.90 -15.21
CA LYS A 133 -1.92 8.43 -15.08
C LYS A 133 -3.25 7.87 -14.60
N TYR A 134 -3.89 8.53 -13.62
CA TYR A 134 -5.05 7.97 -12.90
C TYR A 134 -6.33 8.77 -13.08
N GLY A 135 -6.29 9.89 -13.79
CA GLY A 135 -7.39 10.84 -13.89
C GLY A 135 -7.50 11.75 -12.67
N LYS A 136 -8.59 12.51 -12.61
CA LYS A 136 -8.88 13.40 -11.48
C LYS A 136 -9.15 12.60 -10.21
N PRO A 137 -8.72 13.07 -9.03
CA PRO A 137 -9.09 12.43 -7.77
C PRO A 137 -10.60 12.50 -7.55
N LYS A 138 -11.12 11.58 -6.74
CA LYS A 138 -12.53 11.58 -6.30
C LYS A 138 -12.80 12.78 -5.40
N ASP A 139 -11.85 13.09 -4.52
CA ASP A 139 -11.91 14.22 -3.62
C ASP A 139 -10.51 14.81 -3.38
N GLN A 140 -10.45 16.03 -2.86
CA GLN A 140 -9.21 16.71 -2.51
C GLN A 140 -9.41 17.50 -1.22
N PHE A 141 -8.51 17.30 -0.27
CA PHE A 141 -8.52 18.01 1.01
C PHE A 141 -7.11 18.36 1.47
N GLN A 142 -7.00 19.25 2.44
CA GLN A 142 -5.74 19.62 3.06
C GLN A 142 -5.64 18.92 4.42
N MET A 143 -4.51 18.25 4.66
CA MET A 143 -4.14 17.74 5.96
C MET A 143 -3.23 18.77 6.63
N ASP A 144 -3.63 19.20 7.82
CA ASP A 144 -2.88 20.18 8.59
C ASP A 144 -1.55 19.57 9.08
N ASP A 145 -0.48 20.29 8.80
CA ASP A 145 0.84 20.16 9.39
C ASP A 145 1.28 21.59 9.70
N ASP A 146 1.74 21.82 10.92
CA ASP A 146 2.07 23.16 11.43
C ASP A 146 3.09 23.89 10.55
N SER A 147 3.92 23.14 9.81
CA SER A 147 5.02 23.67 9.02
C SER A 147 4.88 23.48 7.52
N ASP A 148 4.25 22.40 7.07
CA ASP A 148 4.11 22.08 5.64
C ASP A 148 2.79 21.34 5.34
N PRO A 149 1.66 22.08 5.23
CA PRO A 149 0.36 21.48 4.98
C PRO A 149 0.35 20.59 3.74
N ILE A 150 -0.25 19.40 3.85
CA ILE A 150 -0.25 18.42 2.76
C ILE A 150 -1.58 18.46 2.02
N THR A 151 -1.52 18.70 0.72
CA THR A 151 -2.69 18.53 -0.16
C THR A 151 -2.85 17.07 -0.51
N VAL A 152 -3.96 16.46 -0.09
CA VAL A 152 -4.26 15.04 -0.31
C VAL A 152 -5.24 14.88 -1.46
N TYR A 153 -4.87 14.05 -2.43
CA TYR A 153 -5.72 13.59 -3.53
C TYR A 153 -6.27 12.23 -3.14
N ASP A 154 -7.60 12.16 -2.96
CA ASP A 154 -8.30 10.94 -2.59
C ASP A 154 -8.79 10.21 -3.84
N TYR A 155 -8.22 9.05 -4.13
CA TYR A 155 -8.71 8.11 -5.14
C TYR A 155 -9.39 6.94 -4.45
N VAL A 156 -10.31 6.26 -5.14
CA VAL A 156 -11.08 5.14 -4.54
C VAL A 156 -10.18 4.14 -3.81
N ASP A 157 -9.06 3.76 -4.42
CA ASP A 157 -8.20 2.67 -3.95
C ASP A 157 -6.91 3.13 -3.24
N PHE A 158 -6.57 4.42 -3.28
CA PHE A 158 -5.33 4.96 -2.74
C PHE A 158 -5.39 6.48 -2.50
N LEU A 159 -4.45 7.00 -1.72
CA LEU A 159 -4.26 8.43 -1.48
C LEU A 159 -2.90 8.88 -2.01
N ILE A 160 -2.80 10.13 -2.44
CA ILE A 160 -1.52 10.79 -2.74
C ILE A 160 -1.45 12.13 -2.01
N GLY A 161 -0.42 12.34 -1.21
CA GLY A 161 -0.15 13.62 -0.56
C GLY A 161 0.94 14.41 -1.29
N TYR A 162 0.71 15.71 -1.47
CA TYR A 162 1.66 16.66 -2.01
C TYR A 162 1.95 17.77 -1.00
N ASN A 163 3.22 18.13 -0.86
CA ASN A 163 3.63 19.26 -0.04
C ASN A 163 3.32 20.61 -0.72
N THR A 164 3.65 21.70 -0.03
CA THR A 164 3.45 23.07 -0.53
C THR A 164 4.20 23.39 -1.82
N GLN A 165 5.27 22.66 -2.13
CA GLN A 165 6.02 22.77 -3.39
C GLN A 165 5.41 21.92 -4.53
N ASN A 166 4.23 21.32 -4.32
CA ASN A 166 3.57 20.40 -5.26
C ASN A 166 4.45 19.20 -5.61
N GLN A 167 5.20 18.70 -4.63
CA GLN A 167 6.00 17.49 -4.74
C GLN A 167 5.33 16.37 -3.97
N LEU A 168 5.27 15.19 -4.57
CA LEU A 168 4.71 14.00 -3.93
C LEU A 168 5.48 13.70 -2.64
N GLN A 169 4.76 13.79 -1.52
CA GLN A 169 5.25 13.55 -0.17
C GLN A 169 4.91 12.14 0.30
N PHE A 170 3.72 11.63 -0.04
CA PHE A 170 3.37 10.25 0.28
C PHE A 170 2.36 9.63 -0.70
N ILE A 171 2.34 8.30 -0.74
CA ILE A 171 1.28 7.49 -1.36
C ILE A 171 0.83 6.45 -0.34
N ASP A 172 -0.47 6.24 -0.20
CA ASP A 172 -1.07 5.22 0.69
C ASP A 172 -2.05 4.34 -0.08
N ILE A 173 -1.80 3.04 -0.13
CA ILE A 173 -2.65 2.06 -0.80
C ILE A 173 -3.55 1.38 0.23
N ARG A 174 -4.86 1.38 -0.05
CA ARG A 174 -5.90 0.83 0.84
C ARG A 174 -6.77 -0.25 0.20
N SER A 175 -6.48 -0.65 -1.03
CA SER A 175 -7.25 -1.66 -1.78
C SER A 175 -6.35 -2.76 -2.34
N SER A 176 -6.80 -4.01 -2.24
CA SER A 176 -6.11 -5.19 -2.78
C SER A 176 -6.27 -5.35 -4.30
N ASP A 177 -7.23 -4.65 -4.89
CA ASP A 177 -7.55 -4.74 -6.31
C ASP A 177 -6.45 -4.14 -7.21
N ILE A 178 -5.68 -3.18 -6.68
CA ILE A 178 -4.66 -2.47 -7.45
C ILE A 178 -3.28 -3.13 -7.31
N ASN A 179 -2.50 -3.06 -8.39
CA ASN A 179 -1.10 -3.47 -8.36
C ASN A 179 -0.26 -2.30 -7.82
N PRO A 180 0.45 -2.43 -6.68
CA PRO A 180 1.28 -1.38 -6.13
C PRO A 180 2.61 -1.20 -6.86
N GLY A 181 3.04 -2.14 -7.69
CA GLY A 181 4.35 -2.10 -8.36
C GLY A 181 5.49 -2.71 -7.55
N LEU A 182 5.15 -3.57 -6.59
CA LEU A 182 6.08 -4.15 -5.62
C LEU A 182 6.43 -5.60 -5.98
N ASN A 183 6.89 -5.84 -7.21
CA ASN A 183 7.30 -7.17 -7.69
C ASN A 183 6.24 -8.27 -7.48
N GLY A 184 4.96 -7.93 -7.69
CA GLY A 184 3.83 -8.83 -7.53
C GLY A 184 3.19 -8.84 -6.15
N LEU A 185 3.79 -8.16 -5.16
CA LEU A 185 3.18 -7.97 -3.84
C LEU A 185 1.91 -7.11 -3.94
N ARG A 186 0.87 -7.45 -3.17
CA ARG A 186 -0.43 -6.76 -3.06
C ARG A 186 -0.90 -6.76 -1.60
N LEU A 187 -1.87 -5.89 -1.28
CA LEU A 187 -2.53 -5.93 0.02
C LEU A 187 -3.22 -7.29 0.27
N GLY A 188 -3.24 -7.71 1.53
CA GLY A 188 -3.79 -8.98 1.98
C GLY A 188 -2.85 -10.18 1.83
N GLN A 189 -1.65 -9.99 1.26
CA GLN A 189 -0.63 -11.02 1.20
C GLN A 189 0.13 -11.18 2.52
N SER A 190 0.71 -12.36 2.72
CA SER A 190 1.42 -12.71 3.95
C SER A 190 2.79 -12.02 4.06
N THR A 191 3.32 -11.89 5.27
CA THR A 191 4.69 -11.39 5.45
C THR A 191 5.73 -12.26 4.73
N SER A 192 5.49 -13.58 4.62
CA SER A 192 6.34 -14.47 3.82
C SER A 192 6.42 -14.07 2.34
N GLU A 193 5.33 -13.56 1.77
CA GLU A 193 5.28 -13.08 0.39
C GLU A 193 5.97 -11.72 0.26
N VAL A 194 5.90 -10.88 1.29
CA VAL A 194 6.67 -9.63 1.37
C VAL A 194 8.17 -9.93 1.26
N PHE A 195 8.69 -10.87 2.05
CA PHE A 195 10.11 -11.26 1.98
C PHE A 195 10.52 -11.78 0.60
N LYS A 196 9.64 -12.51 -0.10
CA LYS A 196 9.91 -13.00 -1.45
C LYS A 196 9.95 -11.88 -2.48
N ALA A 197 9.07 -10.89 -2.34
CA ALA A 197 8.91 -9.81 -3.32
C ALA A 197 9.92 -8.67 -3.12
N LEU A 198 10.22 -8.32 -1.87
CA LEU A 198 11.01 -7.14 -1.49
C LEU A 198 12.32 -7.48 -0.77
N GLY A 199 12.53 -8.73 -0.38
CA GLY A 199 13.70 -9.12 0.41
C GLY A 199 13.56 -8.75 1.89
N LYS A 200 14.69 -8.64 2.56
CA LYS A 200 14.75 -8.37 4.01
C LYS A 200 14.49 -6.88 4.30
N PRO A 201 13.56 -6.53 5.19
CA PRO A 201 13.33 -5.15 5.62
C PRO A 201 14.45 -4.65 6.56
N ASP A 202 14.61 -3.34 6.62
CA ASP A 202 15.47 -2.66 7.61
C ASP A 202 14.94 -2.81 9.03
N SER A 203 13.62 -2.80 9.19
CA SER A 203 12.95 -3.05 10.47
C SER A 203 11.74 -3.95 10.28
N ASN A 204 11.59 -4.91 11.19
CA ASN A 204 10.49 -5.88 11.18
C ASN A 204 9.96 -6.06 12.60
N THR A 205 8.73 -5.59 12.81
CA THR A 205 7.96 -5.82 14.03
C THR A 205 6.69 -6.59 13.69
N SER A 206 5.95 -7.05 14.70
CA SER A 206 4.65 -7.71 14.47
C SER A 206 3.59 -6.81 13.82
N TYR A 207 3.80 -5.50 13.79
CA TYR A 207 2.83 -4.51 13.30
C TYR A 207 3.26 -3.79 12.05
N VAL A 208 4.57 -3.64 11.82
CA VAL A 208 5.11 -2.84 10.73
C VAL A 208 6.41 -3.46 10.23
N MET A 209 6.50 -3.59 8.91
CA MET A 209 7.74 -3.78 8.18
C MET A 209 8.15 -2.47 7.50
N THR A 210 9.45 -2.20 7.46
CA THR A 210 9.98 -0.95 6.92
C THR A 210 11.19 -1.20 6.04
N TYR A 211 11.17 -0.61 4.85
CA TYR A 211 12.25 -0.63 3.87
C TYR A 211 12.68 0.82 3.62
N LYS A 212 13.92 1.13 3.94
CA LYS A 212 14.55 2.40 3.63
C LYS A 212 14.94 2.41 2.15
N SER A 213 14.88 3.58 1.55
CA SER A 213 15.19 3.80 0.15
C SER A 213 15.77 5.19 -0.03
N THR A 214 16.34 5.47 -1.20
CA THR A 214 16.92 6.78 -1.48
C THR A 214 15.85 7.87 -1.39
N GLY A 215 15.93 8.70 -0.34
CA GLY A 215 15.06 9.84 -0.11
C GLY A 215 13.65 9.47 0.36
N GLY A 216 13.45 8.27 0.90
CA GLY A 216 12.13 7.85 1.35
C GLY A 216 12.08 6.51 2.09
N ILE A 217 10.89 6.18 2.56
CA ILE A 217 10.64 4.99 3.37
C ILE A 217 9.34 4.30 2.92
N LEU A 218 9.45 3.02 2.59
CA LEU A 218 8.30 2.15 2.32
C LEU A 218 7.92 1.44 3.62
N LYS A 219 6.68 1.63 4.07
CA LYS A 219 6.11 1.00 5.25
C LYS A 219 4.99 0.07 4.83
N LEU A 220 4.99 -1.13 5.40
CA LEU A 220 3.88 -2.08 5.29
C LEU A 220 3.30 -2.28 6.70
N ASP A 221 2.04 -1.92 6.88
CA ASP A 221 1.34 -2.20 8.13
C ASP A 221 0.83 -3.65 8.09
N ILE A 222 1.15 -4.42 9.11
CA ILE A 222 0.85 -5.84 9.23
C ILE A 222 -0.25 -6.02 10.29
N ASP A 223 -1.26 -6.82 9.95
CA ASP A 223 -2.18 -7.34 10.96
C ASP A 223 -1.50 -8.50 11.71
N PRO A 224 -1.15 -8.34 13.00
CA PRO A 224 -0.43 -9.36 13.77
C PRO A 224 -1.25 -10.64 13.99
N LYS A 225 -2.59 -10.60 13.82
CA LYS A 225 -3.45 -11.77 14.00
C LYS A 225 -3.45 -12.67 12.77
N SER A 226 -3.49 -12.06 11.59
CA SER A 226 -3.62 -12.79 10.32
C SER A 226 -2.31 -12.91 9.54
N ASP A 227 -1.24 -12.24 10.00
CA ASP A 227 0.05 -12.13 9.30
C ASP A 227 -0.09 -11.55 7.89
N LYS A 228 -1.07 -10.66 7.69
CA LYS A 228 -1.36 -10.06 6.38
C LYS A 228 -1.00 -8.58 6.32
N VAL A 229 -0.55 -8.13 5.15
CA VAL A 229 -0.35 -6.72 4.86
C VAL A 229 -1.71 -6.03 4.77
N ASN A 230 -1.95 -5.05 5.64
CA ASN A 230 -3.17 -4.26 5.71
C ASN A 230 -3.04 -2.92 4.96
N SER A 231 -1.85 -2.31 4.96
CA SER A 231 -1.58 -1.07 4.23
C SER A 231 -0.17 -1.08 3.63
N ILE A 232 0.02 -0.31 2.54
CA ILE A 232 1.33 -0.09 1.91
C ILE A 232 1.47 1.41 1.70
N LYS A 233 2.53 2.00 2.27
CA LYS A 233 2.75 3.44 2.24
C LYS A 233 4.17 3.78 1.85
N LEU A 234 4.35 4.73 0.94
CA LEU A 234 5.66 5.29 0.60
C LEU A 234 5.68 6.75 1.03
N PHE A 235 6.68 7.15 1.84
CA PHE A 235 6.87 8.52 2.31
C PHE A 235 8.20 9.08 1.85
N ALA A 236 8.27 10.39 1.59
CA ALA A 236 9.52 11.11 1.46
C ALA A 236 10.15 11.38 2.84
N GLU A 237 11.49 11.35 2.86
CA GLU A 237 12.32 11.79 4.00
C GLU A 237 12.54 13.30 4.02
#